data_AF-A0A2A3ADW3-F1
#
_entry.id   AF-A0A2A3ADW3-F1
#
_cell.length_a   1.000
_cell.length_b   1.000
_cell.length_c   1.000
_cell.angle_alpha   90.00
_cell.angle_beta   90.00
_cell.angle_gamma   90.00
#
_symmetry.space_group_name_H-M   'P 1'
#
loop_
_entity.id
_entity.type
_entity.pdbx_description
1 polymer ?
#
loop_
_entity_poly.entity_id
_entity_poly.type
_entity_poly.pdbx_seq_one_letter_code
_entity_poly.pdbx_strand_id
1 'polypeptide(L)'
;MAQSRNNSSRGGGKPGGGARGPQGRGKGSKAGPKGGFKSGPKSGPGKPKASAGKKGPQKPRAFGGVDKYERRASAIKEHGPHRRRRPKNPPVDRLEAHDENGVRLQKLMAQAGVASRRVCEEMILDGRVEVDGQIVNELGVRVDPALQSVHVDGMRIQTDEKLVYYAFNKPAGVVSTMEDPDGRRCVSDFLDVRKHERVFHVGRLDVETEGLLLLTNDGELTNRLTHPSYEVPKTYLVQVHGPVEKGVGKQMREGIKLEDGIAKVDSFKLIDSKPGHVLIEVVLHTGRNRIVRRMFDSVGHPVERLARTQVGPIAIGDQRQGVVRKLSHTEVGTLLASVGM
;
A
#
# COMPACT_ATOMS: atom_id res chain seq x y z
N MET A 1 42.49 4.14 49.03
CA MET A 1 43.25 3.26 49.96
C MET A 1 42.53 3.24 51.29
N ALA A 2 41.76 2.19 51.56
CA ALA A 2 41.25 1.80 52.87
C ALA A 2 40.88 0.31 52.78
N GLN A 3 41.42 -0.50 53.68
CA GLN A 3 41.23 -1.94 53.75
C GLN A 3 39.93 -2.26 54.50
N SER A 4 39.21 -3.30 54.09
CA SER A 4 38.58 -4.21 55.05
C SER A 4 38.37 -5.60 54.45
N ARG A 5 38.55 -6.59 55.32
CA ARG A 5 38.70 -8.02 55.09
C ARG A 5 37.39 -8.77 55.33
N ASN A 6 37.45 -10.06 54.97
CA ASN A 6 36.69 -11.23 55.46
C ASN A 6 35.35 -11.57 54.81
N ASN A 7 34.91 -12.83 54.75
CA ASN A 7 35.53 -14.16 54.62
C ASN A 7 34.34 -15.16 54.48
N SER A 8 34.51 -16.16 53.62
CA SER A 8 33.98 -17.54 53.66
C SER A 8 32.56 -17.90 54.16
N SER A 9 31.80 -18.61 53.32
CA SER A 9 31.38 -20.05 53.44
C SER A 9 30.07 -20.28 52.66
N ARG A 10 30.01 -21.04 51.56
CA ARG A 10 29.97 -22.52 51.37
C ARG A 10 28.88 -23.28 52.14
N GLY A 11 27.89 -23.76 51.37
CA GLY A 11 26.94 -24.85 51.64
C GLY A 11 25.75 -24.68 50.67
N GLY A 12 25.39 -25.54 49.72
CA GLY A 12 25.52 -27.00 49.62
C GLY A 12 24.14 -27.62 49.89
N GLY A 13 23.31 -27.89 48.85
CA GLY A 13 22.02 -28.55 49.03
C GLY A 13 21.12 -28.67 47.79
N LYS A 14 21.26 -29.77 47.04
CA LYS A 14 20.21 -30.52 46.31
C LYS A 14 20.22 -31.94 46.95
N PRO A 15 19.24 -32.88 46.79
CA PRO A 15 18.35 -33.11 45.63
C PRO A 15 16.95 -33.73 45.95
N GLY A 16 16.22 -34.16 44.89
CA GLY A 16 15.18 -35.22 44.91
C GLY A 16 13.73 -34.70 44.90
N GLY A 17 12.78 -35.15 44.08
CA GLY A 17 12.63 -36.40 43.31
C GLY A 17 11.50 -37.24 43.92
N GLY A 18 10.36 -37.39 43.22
CA GLY A 18 9.28 -38.25 43.70
C GLY A 18 8.05 -38.29 42.78
N ALA A 19 7.82 -39.45 42.17
CA ALA A 19 6.72 -39.78 41.27
C ALA A 19 5.56 -40.50 42.02
N ARG A 20 4.34 -40.47 41.45
CA ARG A 20 3.38 -41.59 41.25
C ARG A 20 1.94 -41.10 41.10
N GLY A 21 1.22 -41.61 40.09
CA GLY A 21 -0.24 -41.50 39.95
C GLY A 21 -1.01 -42.45 40.90
N PRO A 22 -2.35 -42.50 40.82
CA PRO A 22 -2.96 -43.57 40.01
C PRO A 22 -4.30 -43.22 39.30
N GLN A 23 -4.79 -44.25 38.61
CA GLN A 23 -5.92 -44.42 37.68
C GLN A 23 -7.35 -44.21 38.22
N GLY A 24 -8.30 -44.06 37.28
CA GLY A 24 -9.73 -44.42 37.40
C GLY A 24 -10.57 -43.76 36.29
N ARG A 25 -10.72 -44.29 35.06
CA ARG A 25 -11.44 -45.47 34.53
C ARG A 25 -12.99 -45.47 34.71
N GLY A 26 -13.71 -45.52 33.58
CA GLY A 26 -15.10 -45.99 33.45
C GLY A 26 -15.78 -45.48 32.16
N LYS A 27 -15.66 -46.19 31.02
CA LYS A 27 -16.65 -47.14 30.43
C LYS A 27 -17.95 -46.45 29.98
N GLY A 28 -18.52 -46.63 28.79
CA GLY A 28 -18.34 -47.49 27.60
C GLY A 28 -19.34 -46.93 26.54
N SER A 29 -19.56 -47.46 25.34
CA SER A 29 -19.33 -48.77 24.76
C SER A 29 -19.92 -48.76 23.35
N LYS A 30 -19.32 -49.52 22.42
CA LYS A 30 -19.98 -50.30 21.33
C LYS A 30 -20.75 -49.49 20.27
N ALA A 31 -20.87 -49.87 19.00
CA ALA A 31 -20.39 -50.96 18.17
C ALA A 31 -20.71 -50.53 16.71
N GLY A 32 -20.05 -51.13 15.71
CA GLY A 32 -20.59 -51.12 14.34
C GLY A 32 -21.97 -51.81 14.29
N PRO A 33 -22.70 -51.76 13.15
CA PRO A 33 -22.21 -52.44 11.95
C PRO A 33 -22.65 -51.83 10.59
N LYS A 34 -22.18 -52.54 9.56
CA LYS A 34 -22.54 -52.59 8.13
C LYS A 34 -24.03 -52.39 7.76
N GLY A 35 -24.22 -52.01 6.48
CA GLY A 35 -25.45 -52.20 5.67
C GLY A 35 -26.19 -50.88 5.47
N GLY A 36 -26.34 -50.32 4.27
CA GLY A 36 -26.67 -50.94 2.99
C GLY A 36 -28.18 -51.05 2.87
N PHE A 37 -28.86 -50.01 2.37
CA PHE A 37 -30.20 -50.16 1.80
C PHE A 37 -30.46 -49.17 0.65
N LYS A 38 -30.68 -49.75 -0.53
CA LYS A 38 -31.47 -49.23 -1.63
C LYS A 38 -32.90 -48.98 -1.15
N SER A 39 -33.56 -47.95 -1.67
CA SER A 39 -34.91 -48.08 -2.29
C SER A 39 -35.47 -46.72 -2.72
N GLY A 40 -35.28 -46.40 -4.01
CA GLY A 40 -36.32 -46.19 -5.00
C GLY A 40 -37.46 -45.15 -4.82
N PRO A 41 -38.09 -44.76 -5.96
CA PRO A 41 -38.81 -43.50 -6.14
C PRO A 41 -40.33 -43.67 -6.31
N LYS A 42 -41.11 -42.61 -6.05
CA LYS A 42 -42.49 -42.38 -6.55
C LYS A 42 -42.65 -40.86 -6.68
N SER A 43 -43.21 -40.27 -7.73
CA SER A 43 -44.40 -40.67 -8.49
C SER A 43 -44.47 -39.94 -9.85
N GLY A 44 -44.87 -40.66 -10.91
CA GLY A 44 -45.50 -40.08 -12.11
C GLY A 44 -46.95 -39.63 -11.84
N PRO A 45 -47.81 -39.34 -12.84
CA PRO A 45 -47.93 -40.02 -14.15
C PRO A 45 -47.92 -39.02 -15.33
N GLY A 46 -47.99 -39.34 -16.62
CA GLY A 46 -48.23 -40.57 -17.38
C GLY A 46 -48.13 -40.21 -18.88
N LYS A 47 -47.68 -41.18 -19.67
CA LYS A 47 -47.32 -41.15 -21.10
C LYS A 47 -48.55 -41.60 -21.94
N PRO A 48 -48.56 -41.53 -23.30
CA PRO A 48 -47.78 -42.48 -24.11
C PRO A 48 -47.23 -41.97 -25.47
N LYS A 49 -46.38 -42.82 -26.04
CA LYS A 49 -45.57 -42.69 -27.27
C LYS A 49 -46.23 -43.38 -28.48
N ALA A 50 -45.65 -43.11 -29.66
CA ALA A 50 -45.49 -43.97 -30.85
C ALA A 50 -46.74 -44.08 -31.76
N SER A 51 -46.69 -44.24 -33.10
CA SER A 51 -45.65 -44.54 -34.10
C SER A 51 -46.27 -44.44 -35.51
N ALA A 52 -45.43 -44.61 -36.55
CA ALA A 52 -45.73 -45.11 -37.89
C ALA A 52 -46.18 -44.10 -38.97
N GLY A 53 -45.58 -44.23 -40.15
CA GLY A 53 -45.71 -43.30 -41.27
C GLY A 53 -46.61 -43.77 -42.41
N LYS A 54 -46.63 -42.99 -43.50
CA LYS A 54 -46.95 -43.40 -44.88
C LYS A 54 -46.65 -42.26 -45.87
N LYS A 55 -46.20 -42.63 -47.07
CA LYS A 55 -45.83 -41.77 -48.22
C LYS A 55 -47.03 -41.37 -49.09
N GLY A 56 -46.91 -40.21 -49.74
CA GLY A 56 -47.36 -39.92 -51.13
C GLY A 56 -48.45 -38.84 -51.29
N PRO A 57 -48.62 -38.18 -52.46
CA PRO A 57 -47.80 -38.14 -53.70
C PRO A 57 -47.36 -36.70 -54.13
N GLN A 58 -46.58 -36.62 -55.23
CA GLN A 58 -46.01 -35.41 -55.85
C GLN A 58 -46.92 -34.74 -56.92
N LYS A 59 -46.58 -33.47 -57.23
CA LYS A 59 -46.64 -32.68 -58.51
C LYS A 59 -47.72 -31.58 -58.62
N PRO A 60 -47.55 -30.54 -59.48
CA PRO A 60 -46.43 -30.27 -60.41
C PRO A 60 -45.76 -28.88 -60.26
N ARG A 61 -44.55 -28.78 -60.82
CA ARG A 61 -43.96 -27.50 -61.26
C ARG A 61 -44.63 -27.08 -62.58
N ALA A 62 -44.97 -25.80 -62.70
CA ALA A 62 -45.23 -25.15 -63.98
C ALA A 62 -44.28 -23.95 -64.16
N PHE A 63 -43.81 -23.81 -65.39
CA PHE A 63 -42.87 -22.83 -65.93
C PHE A 63 -43.53 -21.47 -66.20
N GLY A 64 -42.72 -20.40 -66.24
CA GLY A 64 -43.05 -19.04 -66.71
C GLY A 64 -42.52 -18.01 -65.71
N GLY A 65 -41.38 -17.32 -65.91
CA GLY A 65 -41.18 -16.26 -66.92
C GLY A 65 -42.15 -15.13 -66.56
N VAL A 66 -41.79 -14.01 -65.93
CA VAL A 66 -40.80 -12.94 -66.19
C VAL A 66 -40.72 -12.20 -64.83
N ASP A 67 -39.57 -11.82 -64.27
CA ASP A 67 -39.11 -10.42 -64.27
C ASP A 67 -37.76 -10.37 -63.55
N LYS A 68 -36.69 -10.31 -64.34
CA LYS A 68 -35.30 -10.25 -63.84
C LYS A 68 -34.78 -8.82 -63.71
N TYR A 69 -35.66 -7.82 -63.68
CA TYR A 69 -35.29 -6.41 -63.69
C TYR A 69 -35.81 -5.55 -62.51
N GLU A 70 -36.41 -6.13 -61.47
CA GLU A 70 -36.88 -5.36 -60.30
C GLU A 70 -36.28 -5.77 -58.94
N ARG A 71 -35.27 -6.65 -58.92
CA ARG A 71 -34.51 -6.97 -57.69
C ARG A 71 -33.05 -6.56 -57.75
N ARG A 72 -32.77 -5.43 -58.40
CA ARG A 72 -31.43 -4.81 -58.42
C ARG A 72 -31.42 -3.34 -57.99
N ALA A 73 -32.48 -2.88 -57.31
CA ALA A 73 -32.58 -1.51 -56.80
C ALA A 73 -32.77 -1.41 -55.27
N SER A 74 -32.63 -2.51 -54.51
CA SER A 74 -32.86 -2.48 -53.06
C SER A 74 -31.83 -3.34 -52.31
N ALA A 75 -30.55 -3.06 -52.53
CA ALA A 75 -29.46 -3.57 -51.70
C ALA A 75 -28.19 -2.71 -51.83
N ILE A 76 -28.31 -1.38 -51.75
CA ILE A 76 -27.17 -0.55 -51.35
C ILE A 76 -27.40 -0.28 -49.87
N LYS A 77 -26.78 -1.09 -49.01
CA LYS A 77 -26.60 -0.71 -47.61
C LYS A 77 -25.70 0.51 -47.63
N GLU A 78 -26.27 1.69 -47.42
CA GLU A 78 -25.52 2.91 -47.12
C GLU A 78 -24.52 2.58 -46.01
N HIS A 79 -23.25 2.45 -46.41
CA HIS A 79 -22.17 2.48 -45.45
C HIS A 79 -22.15 3.92 -44.97
N GLY A 80 -22.58 4.15 -43.72
CA GLY A 80 -22.45 5.45 -43.07
C GLY A 80 -21.04 5.99 -43.25
N PRO A 81 -20.86 7.32 -43.22
CA PRO A 81 -19.63 7.98 -43.66
C PRO A 81 -18.43 7.27 -43.04
N HIS A 82 -17.53 6.78 -43.89
CA HIS A 82 -16.28 6.16 -43.47
C HIS A 82 -15.71 6.98 -42.31
N ARG A 83 -15.67 6.40 -41.09
CA ARG A 83 -14.93 7.01 -39.98
C ARG A 83 -13.58 7.39 -40.56
N ARG A 84 -13.23 8.70 -40.52
CA ARG A 84 -11.93 9.18 -40.96
C ARG A 84 -10.90 8.21 -40.39
N ARG A 85 -10.14 7.53 -41.26
CA ARG A 85 -9.04 6.68 -40.82
C ARG A 85 -8.21 7.55 -39.87
N ARG A 86 -8.09 7.14 -38.61
CA ARG A 86 -7.16 7.78 -37.68
C ARG A 86 -5.82 7.88 -38.43
N PRO A 87 -5.12 9.02 -38.35
CA PRO A 87 -3.78 9.14 -38.90
C PRO A 87 -2.98 7.91 -38.45
N LYS A 88 -2.29 7.25 -39.39
CA LYS A 88 -1.41 6.15 -39.03
C LYS A 88 -0.32 6.79 -38.17
N ASN A 89 -0.29 6.45 -36.89
CA ASN A 89 0.74 6.93 -36.00
C ASN A 89 2.13 6.69 -36.61
N PRO A 90 3.10 7.57 -36.36
CA PRO A 90 4.45 7.38 -36.85
C PRO A 90 5.00 6.02 -36.40
N PRO A 91 5.90 5.39 -37.17
CA PRO A 91 6.61 4.19 -36.72
C PRO A 91 7.27 4.44 -35.38
N VAL A 92 7.25 3.43 -34.50
CA VAL A 92 7.75 3.50 -33.11
C VAL A 92 9.19 4.06 -33.05
N ASP A 93 10.02 3.68 -34.03
CA ASP A 93 11.41 4.10 -34.19
C ASP A 93 11.61 5.61 -34.38
N ARG A 94 10.54 6.37 -34.63
CA ARG A 94 10.58 7.84 -34.79
C ARG A 94 10.07 8.60 -33.57
N LEU A 95 9.60 7.90 -32.53
CA LEU A 95 9.19 8.53 -31.29
C LEU A 95 10.44 8.89 -30.49
N GLU A 96 10.52 10.13 -30.00
CA GLU A 96 11.63 10.56 -29.13
C GLU A 96 11.66 9.74 -27.84
N ALA A 97 10.50 9.27 -27.39
CA ALA A 97 10.38 8.36 -26.24
C ALA A 97 10.98 6.96 -26.46
N HIS A 98 11.32 6.55 -27.68
CA HIS A 98 11.78 5.19 -27.98
C HIS A 98 13.30 5.02 -27.87
N ASP A 99 13.73 4.10 -27.00
CA ASP A 99 15.11 3.61 -26.89
C ASP A 99 15.20 2.15 -27.35
N GLU A 100 15.97 1.87 -28.42
CA GLU A 100 16.17 0.51 -28.95
C GLU A 100 16.71 -0.49 -27.92
N ASN A 101 17.58 -0.04 -27.02
CA ASN A 101 18.19 -0.84 -25.96
C ASN A 101 17.32 -0.91 -24.70
N GLY A 102 16.24 -0.13 -24.66
CA GLY A 102 15.33 -0.03 -23.55
C GLY A 102 14.49 -1.28 -23.26
N VAL A 103 13.75 -1.21 -22.17
CA VAL A 103 12.77 -2.20 -21.76
C VAL A 103 11.42 -1.84 -22.36
N ARG A 104 10.68 -2.83 -22.88
CA ARG A 104 9.31 -2.60 -23.39
C ARG A 104 8.44 -1.89 -22.35
N LEU A 105 7.76 -0.82 -22.74
CA LEU A 105 6.98 0.04 -21.87
C LEU A 105 5.92 -0.73 -21.06
N GLN A 106 5.14 -1.60 -21.69
CA GLN A 106 4.15 -2.42 -20.98
C GLN A 106 4.77 -3.44 -20.01
N LYS A 107 5.99 -3.91 -20.30
CA LYS A 107 6.72 -4.81 -19.39
C LYS A 107 7.17 -4.01 -18.17
N LEU A 108 7.72 -2.82 -18.39
CA LEU A 108 8.19 -1.94 -17.34
C LEU A 108 7.05 -1.48 -16.42
N MET A 109 5.92 -1.04 -16.98
CA MET A 109 4.73 -0.68 -16.20
C MET A 109 4.22 -1.85 -15.35
N ALA A 110 4.22 -3.07 -15.91
CA ALA A 110 3.79 -4.26 -15.16
C ALA A 110 4.78 -4.64 -14.04
N GLN A 111 6.08 -4.45 -14.25
CA GLN A 111 7.10 -4.64 -13.21
C GLN A 111 6.96 -3.61 -12.09
N ALA A 112 6.67 -2.35 -12.45
CA ALA A 112 6.32 -1.27 -11.53
C ALA A 112 4.93 -1.44 -10.88
N GLY A 113 4.28 -2.60 -11.06
CA GLY A 113 3.04 -2.97 -10.38
C GLY A 113 1.80 -2.18 -10.80
N VAL A 114 1.83 -1.50 -11.95
CA VAL A 114 0.70 -0.70 -12.47
C VAL A 114 -0.50 -1.60 -12.77
N ALA A 115 -0.30 -2.63 -13.59
CA ALA A 115 -1.30 -3.61 -13.95
C ALA A 115 -0.66 -4.85 -14.59
N SER A 116 -1.48 -5.79 -15.08
CA SER A 116 -0.96 -6.85 -15.95
C SER A 116 -0.42 -6.26 -17.25
N ARG A 117 0.55 -6.92 -17.89
CA ARG A 117 1.12 -6.45 -19.17
C ARG A 117 0.07 -6.11 -20.23
N ARG A 118 -0.99 -6.91 -20.33
CA ARG A 118 -2.09 -6.68 -21.30
C ARG A 118 -2.90 -5.44 -20.96
N VAL A 119 -3.19 -5.23 -19.68
CA VAL A 119 -3.89 -4.03 -19.22
C VAL A 119 -3.00 -2.79 -19.41
N CYS A 120 -1.68 -2.91 -19.24
CA CYS A 120 -0.75 -1.83 -19.58
C CYS A 120 -0.76 -1.51 -21.08
N GLU A 121 -0.87 -2.50 -21.97
CA GLU A 121 -1.03 -2.25 -23.41
C GLU A 121 -2.32 -1.48 -23.72
N GLU A 122 -3.44 -1.82 -23.06
CA GLU A 122 -4.70 -1.07 -23.17
C GLU A 122 -4.53 0.36 -22.69
N MET A 123 -3.88 0.58 -21.54
CA MET A 123 -3.59 1.93 -21.01
C MET A 123 -2.74 2.78 -21.96
N ILE A 124 -1.75 2.17 -22.62
CA ILE A 124 -0.95 2.84 -23.66
C ILE A 124 -1.87 3.25 -24.82
N LEU A 125 -2.64 2.32 -25.39
CA LEU A 125 -3.53 2.60 -26.52
C LEU A 125 -4.59 3.68 -26.21
N ASP A 126 -5.01 3.77 -24.95
CA ASP A 126 -5.94 4.80 -24.46
C ASP A 126 -5.27 6.17 -24.26
N GLY A 127 -3.96 6.28 -24.42
CA GLY A 127 -3.20 7.53 -24.28
C GLY A 127 -3.05 7.97 -22.82
N ARG A 128 -3.07 7.02 -21.88
CA ARG A 128 -2.95 7.28 -20.43
C ARG A 128 -1.52 7.27 -19.92
N VAL A 129 -0.55 7.02 -20.80
CA VAL A 129 0.85 6.84 -20.45
C VAL A 129 1.68 7.94 -21.10
N GLU A 130 2.53 8.56 -20.30
CA GLU A 130 3.46 9.59 -20.74
C GLU A 130 4.90 9.15 -20.46
N VAL A 131 5.81 9.42 -21.40
CA VAL A 131 7.25 9.23 -21.24
C VAL A 131 7.91 10.58 -21.44
N ASP A 132 8.57 11.11 -20.42
CA ASP A 132 9.18 12.46 -20.41
C ASP A 132 8.21 13.56 -20.88
N GLY A 133 6.94 13.45 -20.48
CA GLY A 133 5.88 14.40 -20.82
C GLY A 133 5.26 14.20 -22.21
N GLN A 134 5.70 13.20 -22.98
CA GLN A 134 5.10 12.85 -24.26
C GLN A 134 4.09 11.71 -24.11
N ILE A 135 2.84 11.92 -24.50
CA ILE A 135 1.81 10.87 -24.50
C ILE A 135 2.20 9.79 -25.52
N VAL A 136 2.38 8.56 -25.02
CA VAL A 136 2.67 7.39 -25.83
C VAL A 136 1.39 6.59 -26.03
N ASN A 137 1.02 6.35 -27.29
CA ASN A 137 -0.15 5.53 -27.64
C ASN A 137 0.14 4.42 -28.65
N GLU A 138 1.42 4.19 -28.96
CA GLU A 138 1.91 3.10 -29.79
C GLU A 138 2.44 1.93 -28.95
N LEU A 139 2.02 0.72 -29.32
CA LEU A 139 2.61 -0.49 -28.75
C LEU A 139 4.01 -0.75 -29.31
N GLY A 140 4.86 -1.34 -28.48
CA GLY A 140 6.23 -1.69 -28.86
C GLY A 140 7.27 -0.65 -28.45
N VAL A 141 6.86 0.50 -27.91
CA VAL A 141 7.77 1.49 -27.32
C VAL A 141 8.62 0.83 -26.24
N ARG A 142 9.90 1.16 -26.26
CA ARG A 142 10.91 0.71 -25.31
C ARG A 142 11.51 1.96 -24.68
N VAL A 143 11.74 1.89 -23.37
CA VAL A 143 12.23 3.03 -22.59
C VAL A 143 13.38 2.59 -21.69
N ASP A 144 14.33 3.49 -21.47
CA ASP A 144 15.38 3.31 -20.47
C ASP A 144 14.88 3.79 -19.10
N PRO A 145 14.65 2.88 -18.12
CA PRO A 145 14.18 3.27 -16.80
C PRO A 145 15.15 4.13 -16.00
N ALA A 146 16.43 4.18 -16.36
CA ALA A 146 17.43 4.99 -15.67
C ALA A 146 17.43 6.45 -16.13
N LEU A 147 16.99 6.71 -17.36
CA LEU A 147 17.06 8.04 -17.98
C LEU A 147 15.70 8.66 -18.21
N GLN A 148 14.67 7.84 -18.45
CA GLN A 148 13.35 8.31 -18.85
C GLN A 148 12.34 8.15 -17.72
N SER A 149 11.53 9.19 -17.53
CA SER A 149 10.43 9.21 -16.57
C SER A 149 9.14 8.71 -17.21
N VAL A 150 8.48 7.75 -16.55
CA VAL A 150 7.20 7.21 -17.03
C VAL A 150 6.11 7.63 -16.07
N HIS A 151 5.02 8.20 -16.61
CA HIS A 151 3.83 8.57 -15.88
C HIS A 151 2.62 7.81 -16.42
N VAL A 152 1.73 7.42 -15.51
CA VAL A 152 0.44 6.79 -15.84
C VAL A 152 -0.64 7.60 -15.16
N ASP A 153 -1.60 8.11 -15.94
CA ASP A 153 -2.64 9.04 -15.47
C ASP A 153 -2.07 10.26 -14.72
N GLY A 154 -0.91 10.76 -15.17
CA GLY A 154 -0.21 11.88 -14.55
C GLY A 154 0.58 11.53 -13.28
N MET A 155 0.58 10.28 -12.81
CA MET A 155 1.40 9.84 -11.67
C MET A 155 2.67 9.15 -12.16
N ARG A 156 3.83 9.61 -11.68
CA ARG A 156 5.10 8.93 -11.96
C ARG A 156 5.09 7.53 -11.36
N ILE A 157 5.53 6.56 -12.15
CA ILE A 157 5.75 5.19 -11.67
C ILE A 157 7.24 5.01 -11.33
N GLN A 158 7.52 4.35 -10.20
CA GLN A 158 8.89 3.97 -9.88
C GLN A 158 9.27 2.72 -10.68
N THR A 159 10.25 2.86 -11.55
CA THR A 159 10.71 1.84 -12.50
C THR A 159 12.00 1.15 -12.06
N ASP A 160 12.76 1.74 -11.12
CA ASP A 160 13.97 1.14 -10.57
C ASP A 160 13.62 0.08 -9.51
N GLU A 161 13.84 -1.19 -9.86
CA GLU A 161 13.60 -2.33 -8.97
C GLU A 161 14.53 -2.33 -7.75
N LYS A 162 15.64 -1.59 -7.78
CA LYS A 162 16.59 -1.46 -6.66
C LYS A 162 16.12 -0.46 -5.61
N LEU A 163 15.16 0.41 -5.94
CA LEU A 163 14.65 1.37 -4.97
C LEU A 163 13.60 0.73 -4.09
N VAL A 164 13.81 0.83 -2.78
CA VAL A 164 12.94 0.23 -1.78
C VAL A 164 12.36 1.29 -0.86
N TYR A 165 11.10 1.13 -0.50
CA TYR A 165 10.36 2.07 0.34
C TYR A 165 9.57 1.28 1.38
N TYR A 166 9.81 1.60 2.65
CA TYR A 166 9.18 0.93 3.78
C TYR A 166 8.51 1.94 4.72
N ALA A 167 7.41 1.50 5.31
CA ALA A 167 6.81 2.12 6.49
C ALA A 167 7.16 1.30 7.73
N PHE A 168 7.85 1.91 8.68
CA PHE A 168 8.13 1.33 9.99
C PHE A 168 7.24 1.99 11.04
N ASN A 169 6.47 1.19 11.78
CA ASN A 169 5.82 1.66 12.99
C ASN A 169 6.80 1.52 14.16
N LYS A 170 7.60 2.57 14.37
CA LYS A 170 8.64 2.59 15.39
C LYS A 170 8.01 2.56 16.80
N PRO A 171 8.40 1.61 17.68
CA PRO A 171 7.97 1.64 19.07
C PRO A 171 8.73 2.69 19.90
N ALA A 172 8.20 3.04 21.06
CA ALA A 172 8.90 3.84 22.06
C ALA A 172 10.13 3.05 22.59
N GLY A 173 11.14 3.78 23.08
CA GLY A 173 12.39 3.19 23.58
C GLY A 173 13.37 2.75 22.49
N VAL A 174 13.09 3.04 21.22
CA VAL A 174 13.97 2.73 20.08
C VAL A 174 14.61 4.00 19.55
N VAL A 175 15.91 3.99 19.26
CA VAL A 175 16.64 5.13 18.69
C VAL A 175 16.46 5.16 17.17
N SER A 176 16.19 6.34 16.59
CA SER A 176 16.11 6.54 15.13
C SER A 176 17.51 6.63 14.50
N THR A 177 18.27 5.53 14.56
CA THR A 177 19.58 5.34 13.92
C THR A 177 19.68 3.92 13.36
N MET A 178 20.56 3.71 12.38
CA MET A 178 20.88 2.36 11.86
C MET A 178 21.94 1.65 12.71
N GLU A 179 22.73 2.41 13.49
CA GLU A 179 23.75 1.89 14.41
C GLU A 179 23.82 2.81 15.63
N ASP A 180 23.76 2.24 16.83
CA ASP A 180 23.84 2.97 18.10
C ASP A 180 25.11 2.56 18.86
N PRO A 181 26.10 3.46 19.04
CA PRO A 181 27.34 3.15 19.74
C PRO A 181 27.16 2.73 21.21
N ASP A 182 26.07 3.16 21.84
CA ASP A 182 25.74 2.86 23.24
C ASP A 182 25.01 1.52 23.40
N GLY A 183 24.77 0.79 22.30
CA GLY A 183 24.12 -0.52 22.30
C GLY A 183 22.61 -0.48 22.62
N ARG A 184 21.97 0.69 22.51
CA ARG A 184 20.51 0.80 22.67
C ARG A 184 19.81 0.20 21.46
N ARG A 185 18.56 -0.22 21.67
CA ARG A 185 17.71 -0.70 20.58
C ARG A 185 17.54 0.41 19.53
N CYS A 186 17.77 0.09 18.27
CA CYS A 186 17.72 1.04 17.15
C CYS A 186 16.89 0.49 15.98
N VAL A 187 16.81 1.23 14.87
CA VAL A 187 15.93 0.87 13.74
C VAL A 187 16.37 -0.44 13.09
N SER A 188 17.67 -0.69 12.99
CA SER A 188 18.21 -1.88 12.33
C SER A 188 17.83 -3.19 13.02
N ASP A 189 17.56 -3.17 14.34
CA ASP A 189 17.09 -4.35 15.08
C ASP A 189 15.73 -4.89 14.59
N PHE A 190 14.97 -4.09 13.86
CA PHE A 190 13.66 -4.45 13.31
C PHE A 190 13.72 -4.83 11.83
N LEU A 191 14.89 -4.72 11.20
CA LEU A 191 15.08 -5.04 9.78
C LEU A 191 15.63 -6.46 9.64
N ASP A 192 14.95 -7.29 8.85
CA ASP A 192 15.49 -8.59 8.45
C ASP A 192 16.62 -8.35 7.43
N VAL A 193 17.86 -8.55 7.84
CA VAL A 193 19.09 -8.33 7.05
C VAL A 193 19.08 -9.09 5.72
N ARG A 194 18.29 -10.18 5.61
CA ARG A 194 18.17 -10.97 4.38
C ARG A 194 17.15 -10.43 3.38
N LYS A 195 16.24 -9.57 3.82
CA LYS A 195 15.10 -9.07 3.03
C LYS A 195 15.17 -7.57 2.77
N HIS A 196 15.84 -6.83 3.65
CA HIS A 196 15.91 -5.39 3.59
C HIS A 196 17.29 -5.01 3.07
N GLU A 197 17.28 -4.42 1.87
CA GLU A 197 18.45 -3.77 1.30
C GLU A 197 18.95 -2.66 2.24
N ARG A 198 20.14 -2.11 1.96
CA ARG A 198 20.77 -1.06 2.77
C ARG A 198 19.95 0.24 2.73
N VAL A 199 18.92 0.32 3.56
CA VAL A 199 18.03 1.48 3.74
C VAL A 199 18.53 2.40 4.84
N PHE A 200 18.06 3.63 4.81
CA PHE A 200 18.22 4.62 5.86
C PHE A 200 16.87 5.24 6.22
N HIS A 201 16.82 5.94 7.35
CA HIS A 201 15.60 6.55 7.86
C HIS A 201 15.33 7.92 7.24
N VAL A 202 14.07 8.19 6.89
CA VAL A 202 13.62 9.49 6.40
C VAL A 202 13.24 10.38 7.59
N GLY A 203 14.16 11.29 7.92
CA GLY A 203 14.06 12.09 9.14
C GLY A 203 14.22 11.23 10.39
N ARG A 204 13.78 11.74 11.54
CA ARG A 204 13.93 11.04 12.82
C ARG A 204 12.68 11.17 13.67
N LEU A 205 12.49 10.20 14.57
CA LEU A 205 11.60 10.28 15.72
C LEU A 205 12.43 10.22 17.00
N ASP A 206 12.01 10.94 18.04
CA ASP A 206 12.64 10.81 19.35
C ASP A 206 12.49 9.39 19.90
N VAL A 207 13.32 9.04 20.89
CA VAL A 207 13.33 7.70 21.50
C VAL A 207 11.95 7.32 22.03
N GLU A 208 11.33 8.23 22.78
CA GLU A 208 9.99 8.08 23.38
C GLU A 208 8.82 8.35 22.40
N THR A 209 9.12 8.67 21.14
CA THR A 209 8.09 8.94 20.14
C THR A 209 7.86 7.69 19.30
N GLU A 210 6.59 7.32 19.19
CA GLU A 210 6.11 6.15 18.44
C GLU A 210 5.69 6.52 17.02
N GLY A 211 5.44 5.52 16.20
CA GLY A 211 4.69 5.65 14.96
C GLY A 211 5.55 5.66 13.70
N LEU A 212 4.99 6.24 12.64
CA LEU A 212 5.45 6.11 11.27
C LEU A 212 6.83 6.75 11.08
N LEU A 213 7.80 5.92 10.71
CA LEU A 213 9.10 6.30 10.18
C LEU A 213 9.26 5.66 8.80
N LEU A 214 9.46 6.47 7.77
CA LEU A 214 9.73 5.94 6.44
C LEU A 214 11.20 5.52 6.35
N LEU A 215 11.48 4.41 5.68
CA LEU A 215 12.83 3.93 5.41
C LEU A 215 12.99 3.70 3.90
N THR A 216 14.09 4.15 3.32
CA THR A 216 14.36 3.98 1.88
C THR A 216 15.86 4.02 1.60
N ASN A 217 16.26 3.57 0.42
CA ASN A 217 17.58 3.82 -0.16
C ASN A 217 17.57 4.95 -1.21
N ASP A 218 16.42 5.59 -1.43
CA ASP A 218 16.24 6.76 -2.30
C ASP A 218 16.66 8.05 -1.58
N GLY A 219 17.87 8.52 -1.89
CA GLY A 219 18.45 9.70 -1.27
C GLY A 219 17.73 10.99 -1.66
N GLU A 220 17.26 11.09 -2.89
CA GLU A 220 16.55 12.27 -3.40
C GLU A 220 15.19 12.41 -2.70
N LEU A 221 14.40 11.34 -2.65
CA LEU A 221 13.13 11.35 -1.92
C LEU A 221 13.34 11.70 -0.44
N THR A 222 14.39 11.16 0.17
CA THR A 222 14.71 11.44 1.57
C THR A 222 15.02 12.91 1.80
N ASN A 223 15.84 13.52 0.92
CA ASN A 223 16.12 14.94 0.99
C ASN A 223 14.83 15.75 0.87
N ARG A 224 13.97 15.45 -0.12
CA ARG A 224 12.72 16.20 -0.31
C ARG A 224 11.73 16.07 0.85
N LEU A 225 11.57 14.87 1.41
CA LEU A 225 10.65 14.64 2.53
C LEU A 225 11.12 15.29 3.84
N THR A 226 12.42 15.52 3.99
CA THR A 226 13.01 16.07 5.22
C THR A 226 13.30 17.57 5.12
N HIS A 227 13.54 18.09 3.92
CA HIS A 227 13.92 19.48 3.73
C HIS A 227 12.72 20.41 3.97
N PRO A 228 12.87 21.50 4.77
CA PRO A 228 11.76 22.37 5.15
C PRO A 228 11.00 23.01 3.97
N SER A 229 11.67 23.25 2.84
CA SER A 229 11.07 23.94 1.68
C SER A 229 9.94 23.17 0.99
N TYR A 230 9.88 21.85 1.16
CA TYR A 230 8.81 21.03 0.57
C TYR A 230 7.57 20.96 1.46
N GLU A 231 7.64 21.51 2.68
CA GLU A 231 6.53 21.65 3.61
C GLU A 231 5.69 20.37 3.81
N VAL A 232 6.33 19.20 3.74
CA VAL A 232 5.63 17.91 3.79
C VAL A 232 4.93 17.74 5.14
N PRO A 233 3.59 17.61 5.18
CA PRO A 233 2.84 17.58 6.42
C PRO A 233 3.10 16.28 7.19
N LYS A 234 3.15 16.39 8.51
CA LYS A 234 3.35 15.28 9.44
C LYS A 234 2.22 15.36 10.47
N THR A 235 1.43 14.29 10.54
CA THR A 235 0.30 14.20 11.48
C THR A 235 0.73 13.42 12.71
N TYR A 236 0.45 13.98 13.87
CA TYR A 236 0.74 13.38 15.16
C TYR A 236 -0.55 13.23 15.97
N LEU A 237 -0.61 12.12 16.68
CA LEU A 237 -1.58 11.88 17.73
C LEU A 237 -0.88 12.12 19.08
N VAL A 238 -1.42 13.06 19.85
CA VAL A 238 -0.84 13.56 21.10
C VAL A 238 -1.79 13.25 22.23
N GLN A 239 -1.28 12.58 23.26
CA GLN A 239 -1.99 12.36 24.50
C GLN A 239 -1.43 13.28 25.59
N VAL A 240 -2.30 14.02 26.26
CA VAL A 240 -1.97 14.93 27.36
C VAL A 240 -2.94 14.74 28.52
N HIS A 241 -2.55 15.19 29.72
CA HIS A 241 -3.46 15.24 30.85
C HIS A 241 -4.59 16.25 30.62
N GLY A 242 -5.83 15.84 30.88
CA GLY A 242 -7.03 16.65 30.70
C GLY A 242 -7.46 17.41 31.96
N PRO A 243 -8.38 18.39 31.83
CA PRO A 243 -8.93 18.92 30.59
C PRO A 243 -7.95 19.86 29.87
N VAL A 244 -8.17 20.07 28.57
CA VAL A 244 -7.43 21.06 27.77
C VAL A 244 -8.28 22.33 27.63
N GLU A 245 -7.68 23.50 27.85
CA GLU A 245 -8.39 24.77 27.84
C GLU A 245 -8.96 25.12 26.44
N LYS A 246 -10.12 25.79 26.41
CA LYS A 246 -10.88 26.09 25.17
C LYS A 246 -10.17 27.04 24.19
N GLY A 247 -8.97 27.55 24.48
CA GLY A 247 -8.17 28.43 23.62
C GLY A 247 -6.91 27.80 23.02
N VAL A 248 -6.44 26.66 23.56
CA VAL A 248 -5.11 26.11 23.23
C VAL A 248 -4.95 25.84 21.73
N GLY A 249 -5.96 25.21 21.11
CA GLY A 249 -5.91 24.92 19.68
C GLY A 249 -5.91 26.15 18.79
N LYS A 250 -6.44 27.30 19.26
CA LYS A 250 -6.35 28.58 18.55
C LYS A 250 -4.95 29.17 18.71
N GLN A 251 -4.44 29.21 19.94
CA GLN A 251 -3.09 29.69 20.25
C GLN A 251 -2.01 28.93 19.45
N MET A 252 -2.11 27.60 19.36
CA MET A 252 -1.16 26.79 18.57
C MET A 252 -1.18 27.11 17.07
N ARG A 253 -2.34 27.51 16.51
CA ARG A 253 -2.47 27.89 15.09
C ARG A 253 -1.97 29.30 14.83
N GLU A 254 -2.19 30.22 15.76
CA GLU A 254 -1.68 31.61 15.69
C GLU A 254 -0.16 31.65 15.87
N GLY A 255 0.39 30.70 16.62
CA GLY A 255 1.82 30.49 16.80
C GLY A 255 2.26 30.73 18.23
N ILE A 256 3.25 29.94 18.65
CA ILE A 256 3.81 29.93 20.00
C ILE A 256 5.29 30.25 19.89
N LYS A 257 5.78 31.14 20.76
CA LYS A 257 7.21 31.46 20.85
C LYS A 257 7.94 30.34 21.60
N LEU A 258 8.87 29.68 20.92
CA LEU A 258 9.81 28.74 21.51
C LEU A 258 11.23 29.34 21.52
N GLU A 259 12.17 28.63 22.14
CA GLU A 259 13.58 29.03 22.23
C GLU A 259 14.24 29.25 20.86
N ASP A 260 13.85 28.45 19.87
CA ASP A 260 14.37 28.47 18.49
C ASP A 260 13.44 29.20 17.50
N GLY A 261 12.55 30.07 18.01
CA GLY A 261 11.64 30.90 17.23
C GLY A 261 10.18 30.47 17.30
N ILE A 262 9.33 31.11 16.48
CA ILE A 262 7.88 30.88 16.49
C ILE A 262 7.55 29.53 15.84
N ALA A 263 6.64 28.76 16.46
CA ALA A 263 6.13 27.50 15.96
C ALA A 263 4.61 27.55 15.89
N LYS A 264 4.03 27.09 14.77
CA LYS A 264 2.58 27.00 14.56
C LYS A 264 2.21 25.61 14.07
N VAL A 265 1.02 25.14 14.43
CA VAL A 265 0.41 23.95 13.83
C VAL A 265 -0.51 24.35 12.68
N ASP A 266 -0.56 23.52 11.66
CA ASP A 266 -1.48 23.70 10.52
C ASP A 266 -2.89 23.25 10.89
N SER A 267 -3.00 22.22 11.73
CA SER A 267 -4.25 21.69 12.24
C SER A 267 -4.14 21.28 13.70
N PHE A 268 -5.24 21.45 14.43
CA PHE A 268 -5.42 21.01 15.81
C PHE A 268 -6.85 20.50 15.96
N LYS A 269 -7.02 19.21 16.29
CA LYS A 269 -8.34 18.60 16.48
C LYS A 269 -8.36 17.78 17.75
N LEU A 270 -9.36 18.03 18.58
CA LEU A 270 -9.69 17.17 19.72
C LEU A 270 -10.36 15.91 19.18
N ILE A 271 -9.71 14.76 19.35
CA ILE A 271 -10.19 13.46 18.85
C ILE A 271 -11.03 12.73 19.90
N ASP A 272 -10.52 12.70 21.13
CA ASP A 272 -11.18 12.02 22.26
C ASP A 272 -10.87 12.78 23.55
N SER A 273 -11.79 12.76 24.50
CA SER A 273 -11.65 13.40 25.80
C SER A 273 -12.23 12.49 26.86
N LYS A 274 -11.35 11.90 27.68
CA LYS A 274 -11.71 11.04 28.80
C LYS A 274 -11.26 11.68 30.10
N PRO A 275 -11.86 11.34 31.25
CA PRO A 275 -11.34 11.78 32.55
C PRO A 275 -9.84 11.45 32.67
N GLY A 276 -9.04 12.46 32.97
CA GLY A 276 -7.58 12.35 33.11
C GLY A 276 -6.78 12.49 31.81
N HIS A 277 -7.32 12.11 30.64
CA HIS A 277 -6.54 12.11 29.39
C HIS A 277 -7.33 12.64 28.19
N VAL A 278 -6.64 13.45 27.38
CA VAL A 278 -7.17 14.05 26.16
C VAL A 278 -6.30 13.64 24.98
N LEU A 279 -6.94 13.28 23.88
CA LEU A 279 -6.30 12.86 22.64
C LEU A 279 -6.49 13.91 21.55
N ILE A 280 -5.40 14.40 21.00
CA ILE A 280 -5.38 15.52 20.05
C ILE A 280 -4.60 15.10 18.80
N GLU A 281 -5.19 15.37 17.63
CA GLU A 281 -4.48 15.32 16.36
C GLU A 281 -3.88 16.70 16.05
N VAL A 282 -2.58 16.73 15.75
CA VAL A 282 -1.89 17.93 15.26
C VAL A 282 -1.16 17.66 13.96
N VAL A 283 -1.17 18.65 13.06
CA VAL A 283 -0.45 18.58 11.77
C VAL A 283 0.59 19.69 11.71
N LEU A 284 1.81 19.32 11.31
CA LEU A 284 2.96 20.21 11.20
C LEU A 284 3.78 19.87 9.96
N HIS A 285 4.23 20.88 9.21
CA HIS A 285 5.21 20.69 8.15
C HIS A 285 6.67 20.69 8.67
N THR A 286 6.94 21.38 9.78
CA THR A 286 8.30 21.53 10.36
C THR A 286 8.76 20.31 11.19
N GLY A 287 10.04 19.95 11.06
CA GLY A 287 10.68 18.83 11.76
C GLY A 287 11.68 19.23 12.85
N ARG A 288 11.54 20.42 13.47
CA ARG A 288 12.44 20.89 14.52
C ARG A 288 12.47 19.92 15.72
N ASN A 289 13.60 19.89 16.43
CA ASN A 289 13.81 18.94 17.53
C ASN A 289 12.67 19.04 18.57
N ARG A 290 12.04 17.90 18.88
CA ARG A 290 10.97 17.75 19.88
C ARG A 290 9.85 18.80 19.77
N ILE A 291 9.58 19.31 18.56
CA ILE A 291 8.73 20.50 18.36
C ILE A 291 7.33 20.35 18.97
N VAL A 292 6.67 19.20 18.75
CA VAL A 292 5.33 18.93 19.29
C VAL A 292 5.36 18.99 20.81
N ARG A 293 6.31 18.31 21.46
CA ARG A 293 6.43 18.28 22.91
C ARG A 293 6.66 19.68 23.47
N ARG A 294 7.59 20.45 22.89
CA ARG A 294 7.87 21.83 23.31
C ARG A 294 6.66 22.76 23.17
N MET A 295 5.90 22.64 22.08
CA MET A 295 4.68 23.43 21.90
C MET A 295 3.64 23.13 22.97
N PHE A 296 3.41 21.85 23.27
CA PHE A 296 2.47 21.40 24.29
C PHE A 296 2.92 21.75 25.73
N ASP A 297 4.22 21.60 26.03
CA ASP A 297 4.81 22.00 27.31
C ASP A 297 4.62 23.51 27.56
N SER A 298 4.83 24.35 26.53
CA SER A 298 4.73 25.81 26.64
C SER A 298 3.31 26.33 26.91
N VAL A 299 2.28 25.55 26.60
CA VAL A 299 0.87 25.88 26.89
C VAL A 299 0.35 25.15 28.14
N GLY A 300 1.25 24.56 28.95
CA GLY A 300 0.90 23.92 30.20
C GLY A 300 0.30 22.51 30.07
N HIS A 301 0.40 21.87 28.91
CA HIS A 301 -0.15 20.54 28.65
C HIS A 301 0.94 19.56 28.20
N PRO A 302 1.88 19.17 29.09
CA PRO A 302 3.00 18.32 28.71
C PRO A 302 2.55 16.99 28.11
N VAL A 303 3.29 16.54 27.09
CA VAL A 303 2.92 15.35 26.30
C VAL A 303 3.29 14.06 27.01
N GLU A 304 2.27 13.26 27.33
CA GLU A 304 2.43 11.93 27.93
C GLU A 304 2.81 10.90 26.86
N ARG A 305 2.06 10.86 25.75
CA ARG A 305 2.35 9.96 24.61
C ARG A 305 2.26 10.71 23.30
N LEU A 306 3.16 10.35 22.39
CA LEU A 306 3.25 10.95 21.07
C LEU A 306 3.46 9.86 20.03
N ALA A 307 2.57 9.81 19.03
CA ALA A 307 2.69 8.92 17.90
C ALA A 307 2.57 9.70 16.58
N ARG A 308 3.52 9.54 15.66
CA ARG A 308 3.36 10.06 14.30
C ARG A 308 2.50 9.08 13.50
N THR A 309 1.33 9.49 13.05
CA THR A 309 0.38 8.62 12.35
C THR A 309 0.46 8.75 10.84
N GLN A 310 1.01 9.87 10.33
CA GLN A 310 1.08 10.13 8.89
C GLN A 310 2.29 11.01 8.51
N VAL A 311 2.86 10.75 7.33
CA VAL A 311 3.88 11.57 6.67
C VAL A 311 3.47 11.76 5.22
N GLY A 312 3.16 13.00 4.83
CA GLY A 312 2.61 13.29 3.50
C GLY A 312 1.36 12.45 3.23
N PRO A 313 1.29 11.72 2.10
CA PRO A 313 0.17 10.84 1.79
C PRO A 313 0.19 9.49 2.54
N ILE A 314 1.30 9.14 3.20
CA ILE A 314 1.47 7.81 3.80
C ILE A 314 0.97 7.82 5.24
N ALA A 315 -0.08 7.02 5.49
CA ALA A 315 -0.61 6.77 6.82
C ALA A 315 -0.11 5.43 7.39
N ILE A 316 0.01 5.38 8.71
CA ILE A 316 0.42 4.16 9.44
C ILE A 316 -0.66 3.08 9.42
N GLY A 317 -1.95 3.47 9.35
CA GLY A 317 -3.08 2.55 9.35
C GLY A 317 -3.20 1.73 10.64
N ASP A 318 -3.51 0.45 10.48
CA ASP A 318 -3.66 -0.56 11.54
C ASP A 318 -2.35 -1.32 11.84
N GLN A 319 -1.23 -0.85 11.29
CA GLN A 319 0.07 -1.49 11.45
C GLN A 319 0.48 -1.54 12.93
N ARG A 320 0.79 -2.75 13.43
CA ARG A 320 1.27 -2.93 14.81
C ARG A 320 2.65 -2.31 15.02
N GLN A 321 2.93 -1.89 16.25
CA GLN A 321 4.26 -1.42 16.65
C GLN A 321 5.34 -2.47 16.35
N GLY A 322 6.52 -2.01 15.95
CA GLY A 322 7.66 -2.84 15.58
C GLY A 322 7.57 -3.46 14.19
N VAL A 323 6.44 -3.37 13.50
CA VAL A 323 6.30 -3.93 12.14
C VAL A 323 6.93 -2.99 11.13
N VAL A 324 7.68 -3.57 10.19
CA VAL A 324 8.15 -2.94 8.95
C VAL A 324 7.38 -3.56 7.80
N ARG A 325 6.80 -2.73 6.92
CA ARG A 325 6.13 -3.19 5.70
C ARG A 325 6.66 -2.44 4.48
N LYS A 326 6.66 -3.10 3.33
CA LYS A 326 6.92 -2.44 2.04
C LYS A 326 5.73 -1.55 1.69
N LEU A 327 5.99 -0.36 1.14
CA LEU A 327 4.94 0.46 0.55
C LEU A 327 4.43 -0.19 -0.74
N SER A 328 3.13 -0.06 -0.98
CA SER A 328 2.52 -0.43 -2.27
C SER A 328 2.96 0.52 -3.38
N HIS A 329 2.86 0.09 -4.64
CA HIS A 329 3.21 0.94 -5.79
C HIS A 329 2.40 2.24 -5.82
N THR A 330 1.12 2.20 -5.42
CA THR A 330 0.28 3.39 -5.30
C THR A 330 0.77 4.34 -4.20
N GLU A 331 1.16 3.80 -3.04
CA GLU A 331 1.77 4.60 -1.97
C GLU A 331 3.08 5.24 -2.42
N VAL A 332 3.94 4.51 -3.14
CA VAL A 332 5.20 5.06 -3.68
C VAL A 332 4.90 6.17 -4.69
N GLY A 333 4.03 5.93 -5.68
CA GLY A 333 3.69 6.93 -6.69
C GLY A 333 3.07 8.20 -6.10
N THR A 334 2.15 8.06 -5.13
CA THR A 334 1.56 9.22 -4.44
C THR A 334 2.58 9.97 -3.58
N LEU A 335 3.51 9.25 -2.93
CA LEU A 335 4.58 9.85 -2.14
C LEU A 335 5.56 10.64 -3.03
N LEU A 336 5.99 10.08 -4.16
CA LEU A 336 6.84 10.77 -5.14
C LEU A 336 6.15 12.03 -5.69
N ALA A 337 4.90 11.90 -6.13
CA ALA A 337 4.12 13.02 -6.64
C ALA A 337 3.96 14.14 -5.59
N SER A 338 3.82 13.79 -4.29
CA SER A 338 3.66 14.77 -3.21
C SER A 338 4.88 15.70 -3.02
N VAL A 339 6.03 15.33 -3.57
CA VAL A 339 7.27 16.12 -3.54
C VAL A 339 7.76 16.53 -4.93
N GLY A 340 6.89 16.46 -5.94
CA GLY A 340 7.19 16.83 -7.32
C GLY A 340 8.27 15.95 -7.97
N MET A 341 8.29 14.66 -7.61
CA MET A 341 9.12 13.65 -8.25
C MET A 341 8.33 12.83 -9.24
#